data_AF-A0A9P7K9M0-F1
#
_entry.id   AF-A0A9P7K9M0-F1
#
_cell.length_a   1.000
_cell.length_b   1.000
_cell.length_c   1.000
_cell.angle_alpha   90.00
_cell.angle_beta   90.00
_cell.angle_gamma   90.00
#
_symmetry.space_group_name_H-M   'P 1'
#
loop_
_entity.id
_entity.type
_entity.pdbx_description
1 polymer ?
#
loop_
_entity_poly.entity_id
_entity_poly.type
_entity_poly.pdbx_seq_one_letter_code
_entity_poly.pdbx_strand_id
1 'polypeptide(L)'
;MKMPLPFGVSYPGASYKYTVLDTSGHRSAAQVGQLPQTSYHALQTPYSFFGLGRTNNYIENLFVGSTVHAKEHYIAMEGVIPNSKVVILPSASEGEAWKRQLFLRPGEWIPWVTVTVVAGTALLAIIVFVLHLNEKREDELERRRASHHINFDAL
;
A
#
# COMPACT_ATOMS: atom_id res chain seq x y z
N MET A 1 23.37 -13.54 12.71
CA MET A 1 22.67 -12.39 13.31
C MET A 1 22.73 -11.23 12.32
N LYS A 2 21.63 -10.91 11.64
CA LYS A 2 21.59 -9.86 10.61
C LYS A 2 21.55 -8.51 11.33
N MET A 3 22.62 -7.73 11.27
CA MET A 3 22.63 -6.39 11.88
C MET A 3 21.45 -5.57 11.34
N PRO A 4 20.72 -4.82 12.19
CA PRO A 4 19.72 -3.88 11.70
C PRO A 4 20.42 -2.91 10.75
N LEU A 5 19.84 -2.74 9.56
CA LEU A 5 20.33 -1.77 8.59
C LEU A 5 20.38 -0.39 9.26
N PRO A 6 21.45 0.41 9.07
CA PRO A 6 21.53 1.73 9.67
C PRO A 6 20.44 2.62 9.07
N PHE A 7 19.36 2.80 9.82
CA PHE A 7 18.31 3.76 9.49
C PHE A 7 18.75 5.16 9.94
N GLY A 8 18.70 6.14 9.04
CA GLY A 8 18.96 7.54 9.39
C GLY A 8 20.43 7.99 9.25
N VAL A 9 21.25 7.29 8.47
CA VAL A 9 22.55 7.84 8.04
C VAL A 9 22.34 8.85 6.91
N SER A 10 22.93 10.04 7.08
CA SER A 10 22.94 11.08 6.06
C SER A 10 23.87 10.68 4.92
N TYR A 11 23.38 10.70 3.68
CA TYR A 11 24.19 10.54 2.47
C TYR A 11 24.29 11.88 1.73
N PRO A 12 25.36 12.66 1.94
CA PRO A 12 25.60 13.88 1.19
C PRO A 12 25.62 13.59 -0.32
N GLY A 13 24.98 14.43 -1.12
CA GLY A 13 24.94 14.30 -2.57
C GLY A 13 23.89 13.31 -3.11
N ALA A 14 23.08 12.70 -2.25
CA ALA A 14 21.91 11.96 -2.72
C ALA A 14 20.91 12.90 -3.40
N SER A 15 20.32 12.45 -4.51
CA SER A 15 19.33 13.22 -5.27
C SER A 15 18.14 12.37 -5.64
N TYR A 16 16.96 12.96 -5.54
CA TYR A 16 15.67 12.35 -5.85
C TYR A 16 15.10 13.06 -7.05
N LYS A 17 14.80 12.34 -8.12
CA LYS A 17 14.08 12.85 -9.29
C LYS A 17 12.80 12.04 -9.43
N TYR A 18 11.69 12.69 -9.69
CA TYR A 18 10.44 11.98 -9.86
C TYR A 18 9.58 12.57 -10.95
N THR A 19 8.68 11.73 -11.45
CA THR A 19 7.64 12.10 -12.41
C THR A 19 6.28 11.78 -11.81
N VAL A 20 5.36 12.73 -11.91
CA VAL A 20 3.98 12.62 -11.44
C VAL A 20 3.02 13.00 -12.55
N LEU A 21 1.87 12.35 -12.54
CA LEU A 21 0.79 12.63 -13.47
C LEU A 21 -0.31 13.37 -12.71
N ASP A 22 -0.66 14.56 -13.16
CA ASP A 22 -1.80 15.31 -12.61
C ASP A 22 -3.13 14.61 -12.96
N THR A 23 -4.16 14.94 -12.19
CA THR A 23 -5.57 14.61 -12.41
C THR A 23 -6.10 15.02 -13.79
N SER A 24 -5.48 16.02 -14.43
CA SER A 24 -5.77 16.46 -15.80
C SER A 24 -5.05 15.64 -16.88
N GLY A 25 -4.21 14.68 -16.50
CA GLY A 25 -3.38 13.88 -17.40
C GLY A 25 -2.06 14.56 -17.81
N HIS A 26 -1.71 15.71 -17.21
CA HIS A 26 -0.44 16.36 -17.50
C HIS A 26 0.71 15.75 -16.68
N ARG A 27 1.80 15.38 -17.35
CA ARG A 27 3.00 14.83 -16.67
C ARG A 27 3.94 15.97 -16.29
N SER A 28 4.38 15.96 -15.03
CA SER A 28 5.40 16.89 -14.54
C SER A 28 6.54 16.14 -13.87
N ALA A 29 7.72 16.76 -13.85
CA ALA A 29 8.92 16.20 -13.24
C ALA A 29 9.50 17.19 -12.24
N ALA A 30 10.07 16.67 -11.17
CA ALA A 30 10.74 17.48 -10.16
C ALA A 30 11.96 16.76 -9.59
N GLN A 31 12.89 17.54 -9.05
CA GLN A 31 14.12 17.06 -8.46
C GLN A 31 14.38 17.73 -7.11
N VAL A 32 14.86 16.95 -6.15
CA VAL A 32 15.20 17.40 -4.81
C VAL A 32 16.53 16.76 -4.40
N GLY A 33 17.42 17.54 -3.77
CA GLY A 33 18.65 17.03 -3.18
C GLY A 33 18.46 16.70 -1.70
N GLN A 34 19.18 15.69 -1.22
CA GLN A 34 19.34 15.47 0.22
C GLN A 34 20.40 16.41 0.78
N LEU A 35 20.18 16.89 1.99
CA LEU A 35 21.04 17.84 2.69
C LEU A 35 21.35 19.15 1.89
N PRO A 36 20.34 19.88 1.38
CA PRO A 36 20.58 21.14 0.68
C PRO A 36 20.93 22.24 1.68
N GLN A 37 22.22 22.60 1.81
CA GLN A 37 22.70 23.57 2.79
C GLN A 37 23.34 24.80 2.14
N THR A 38 22.99 26.00 2.64
CA THR A 38 23.64 27.27 2.26
C THR A 38 24.35 27.96 3.43
N SER A 39 24.04 27.58 4.68
CA SER A 39 24.67 28.12 5.90
C SER A 39 25.83 27.26 6.39
N TYR A 40 26.65 27.77 7.33
CA TYR A 40 27.71 26.99 7.97
C TYR A 40 27.14 26.16 9.13
N HIS A 41 27.50 24.86 9.24
CA HIS A 41 27.04 23.92 10.29
C HIS A 41 25.51 23.75 10.45
N ALA A 42 24.74 23.68 9.37
CA ALA A 42 23.33 23.33 9.47
C ALA A 42 23.15 21.85 9.88
N LEU A 43 22.39 21.62 10.95
CA LEU A 43 22.01 20.27 11.40
C LEU A 43 20.81 19.79 10.59
N GLN A 44 21.07 19.27 9.39
CA GLN A 44 20.02 18.76 8.52
C GLN A 44 19.73 17.29 8.81
N THR A 45 18.45 16.93 8.72
CA THR A 45 18.02 15.55 8.87
C THR A 45 18.41 14.73 7.64
N PRO A 46 18.61 13.40 7.76
CA PRO A 46 18.83 12.49 6.64
C PRO A 46 17.58 12.28 5.76
N TYR A 47 16.52 13.07 5.95
CA TYR A 47 15.25 12.97 5.24
C TYR A 47 15.09 14.14 4.27
N SER A 48 14.47 13.87 3.12
CA SER A 48 13.99 14.90 2.20
C SER A 48 12.48 14.80 2.09
N PHE A 49 11.81 15.92 2.40
CA PHE A 49 10.37 16.05 2.28
C PHE A 49 10.06 16.93 1.07
N PHE A 50 9.21 16.44 0.18
CA PHE A 50 8.80 17.18 -1.00
C PHE A 50 7.32 16.97 -1.29
N GLY A 51 6.66 18.05 -1.70
CA GLY A 51 5.26 18.03 -2.09
C GLY A 51 5.11 17.56 -3.53
N LEU A 52 4.16 16.67 -3.78
CA LEU A 52 3.87 16.11 -5.11
C LEU A 52 2.86 16.95 -5.91
N GLY A 53 2.27 17.99 -5.31
CA GLY A 53 1.17 18.75 -5.92
C GLY A 53 -0.09 17.90 -6.10
N ARG A 54 -0.90 18.25 -7.11
CA ARG A 54 -2.04 17.43 -7.54
C ARG A 54 -1.50 16.28 -8.39
N THR A 55 -1.60 15.06 -7.86
CA THR A 55 -1.12 13.85 -8.51
C THR A 55 -2.14 12.72 -8.41
N ASN A 56 -2.07 11.80 -9.36
CA ASN A 56 -2.97 10.65 -9.46
C ASN A 56 -2.48 9.49 -8.57
N ASN A 57 -2.77 9.53 -7.25
CA ASN A 57 -2.61 8.46 -6.24
C ASN A 57 -1.27 7.69 -6.11
N TYR A 58 -0.32 7.87 -7.02
CA TYR A 58 1.00 7.27 -7.07
C TYR A 58 1.98 8.19 -7.81
N ILE A 59 3.27 7.94 -7.60
CA ILE A 59 4.38 8.53 -8.35
C ILE A 59 4.72 7.54 -9.46
N GLU A 60 4.73 7.99 -10.71
CA GLU A 60 4.98 7.11 -11.86
C GLU A 60 6.40 6.55 -11.81
N ASN A 61 7.40 7.43 -11.74
CA ASN A 61 8.80 7.06 -11.61
C ASN A 61 9.48 7.89 -10.54
N LEU A 62 10.18 7.23 -9.63
CA LEU A 62 11.08 7.80 -8.64
C LEU A 62 12.50 7.26 -8.89
N PHE A 63 13.39 8.14 -9.30
CA PHE A 63 14.82 7.90 -9.43
C PHE A 63 15.54 8.46 -8.21
N VAL A 64 16.40 7.64 -7.62
CA VAL A 64 17.25 8.05 -6.51
C VAL A 64 18.68 7.72 -6.84
N GLY A 65 19.51 8.76 -6.90
CA GLY A 65 20.95 8.66 -7.12
C GLY A 65 21.73 8.99 -5.85
N SER A 66 22.92 8.43 -5.74
CA SER A 66 23.89 8.72 -4.69
C SER A 66 25.28 8.87 -5.31
N THR A 67 26.19 9.53 -4.61
CA THR A 67 27.58 9.75 -5.06
C THR A 67 28.49 8.53 -4.81
N VAL A 68 27.90 7.34 -4.64
CA VAL A 68 28.66 6.11 -4.45
C VAL A 68 29.45 5.81 -5.72
N HIS A 69 30.74 5.52 -5.55
CA HIS A 69 31.63 5.18 -6.65
C HIS A 69 31.41 3.71 -7.07
N ALA A 70 30.34 3.47 -7.80
CA ALA A 70 29.98 2.16 -8.34
C ALA A 70 29.33 2.33 -9.73
N LYS A 71 29.37 1.27 -10.54
CA LYS A 71 28.70 1.24 -11.84
C LYS A 71 27.19 1.51 -11.72
N GLU A 72 26.56 0.98 -10.68
CA GLU A 72 25.15 1.20 -10.32
C GLU A 72 25.03 2.21 -9.18
N HIS A 73 24.96 3.49 -9.54
CA HIS A 73 24.90 4.62 -8.61
C HIS A 73 23.49 5.22 -8.45
N TYR A 74 22.47 4.56 -9.01
CA TYR A 74 21.08 4.97 -8.91
C TYR A 74 20.13 3.77 -8.86
N ILE A 75 18.94 3.99 -8.30
CA ILE A 75 17.81 3.07 -8.36
C ILE A 75 16.58 3.80 -8.91
N ALA A 76 15.79 3.12 -9.72
CA ALA A 76 14.49 3.57 -10.17
C ALA A 76 13.39 2.71 -9.55
N MET A 77 12.29 3.34 -9.15
CA MET A 77 11.11 2.66 -8.61
C MET A 77 9.86 3.28 -9.21
N GLU A 78 8.93 2.43 -9.58
CA GLU A 78 7.62 2.83 -10.09
C GLU A 78 6.53 2.59 -9.04
N GLY A 79 5.44 3.34 -9.13
CA GLY A 79 4.25 3.12 -8.30
C GLY A 79 4.43 3.48 -6.83
N VAL A 80 5.29 4.45 -6.50
CA VAL A 80 5.49 4.88 -5.11
C VAL A 80 4.26 5.63 -4.62
N ILE A 81 3.70 5.20 -3.48
CA ILE A 81 2.46 5.76 -2.94
C ILE A 81 2.78 7.06 -2.17
N PRO A 82 2.03 8.17 -2.38
CA PRO A 82 2.15 9.39 -1.59
C PRO A 82 1.94 9.14 -0.10
N ASN A 83 2.37 10.06 0.76
CA ASN A 83 2.23 9.95 2.22
C ASN A 83 2.87 8.67 2.83
N SER A 84 3.81 8.07 2.12
CA SER A 84 4.63 6.96 2.59
C SER A 84 6.04 7.45 2.95
N LYS A 85 6.78 6.65 3.72
CA LYS A 85 8.21 6.86 3.95
C LYS A 85 8.98 5.84 3.12
N VAL A 86 9.79 6.33 2.19
CA VAL A 86 10.69 5.51 1.39
C VAL A 86 12.08 5.58 1.98
N VAL A 87 12.65 4.44 2.35
CA VAL A 87 14.03 4.32 2.82
C VAL A 87 14.84 3.57 1.78
N ILE A 88 15.93 4.18 1.33
CA ILE A 88 16.82 3.62 0.32
C ILE A 88 18.21 3.56 0.91
N LEU A 89 18.83 2.39 0.80
CA LEU A 89 20.18 2.14 1.25
C LEU A 89 21.00 1.75 0.02
N PRO A 90 21.94 2.61 -0.41
CA PRO A 90 22.86 2.25 -1.48
C PRO A 90 23.73 1.09 -1.03
N SER A 91 24.10 0.21 -1.96
CA SER A 91 25.03 -0.87 -1.66
C SER A 91 26.43 -0.32 -1.39
N ALA A 92 27.13 -0.96 -0.44
CA ALA A 92 28.54 -0.67 -0.16
C ALA A 92 29.50 -1.48 -1.06
N SER A 93 29.02 -2.56 -1.69
CA SER A 93 29.83 -3.43 -2.54
C SER A 93 29.35 -3.39 -3.99
N GLU A 94 30.30 -3.40 -4.93
CA GLU A 94 29.99 -3.48 -6.35
C GLU A 94 29.29 -4.81 -6.67
N GLY A 95 28.12 -4.73 -7.31
CA GLY A 95 27.32 -5.90 -7.72
C GLY A 95 26.21 -6.31 -6.75
N GLU A 96 26.12 -5.72 -5.55
CA GLU A 96 24.95 -5.90 -4.68
C GLU A 96 23.86 -4.85 -5.00
N ALA A 97 22.62 -5.30 -5.14
CA ALA A 97 21.48 -4.44 -5.41
C ALA A 97 21.17 -3.51 -4.22
N TRP A 98 20.77 -2.28 -4.52
CA TRP A 98 20.34 -1.32 -3.50
C TRP A 98 19.11 -1.83 -2.75
N LYS A 99 19.09 -1.63 -1.43
CA LYS A 99 17.96 -2.02 -0.59
C LYS A 99 16.96 -0.88 -0.52
N ARG A 100 15.68 -1.20 -0.74
CA ARG A 100 14.57 -0.24 -0.67
C ARG A 100 13.47 -0.77 0.23
N GLN A 101 12.91 0.09 1.08
CA GLN A 101 11.81 -0.23 1.97
C GLN A 101 10.76 0.89 1.91
N LEU A 102 9.51 0.50 1.71
CA LEU A 102 8.37 1.41 1.67
C LEU A 102 7.54 1.21 2.94
N PHE A 103 7.49 2.23 3.79
CA PHE A 103 6.68 2.22 4.99
C PHE A 103 5.42 3.05 4.75
N LEU A 104 4.28 2.39 4.83
CA LEU A 104 2.98 3.04 4.79
C LEU A 104 2.66 3.57 6.19
N ARG A 105 2.22 4.82 6.27
CA ARG A 105 1.64 5.34 7.51
C ARG A 105 0.23 4.76 7.62
N PRO A 106 -0.09 3.92 8.61
CA PRO A 106 -1.45 3.45 8.78
C PRO A 106 -2.36 4.67 9.01
N GLY A 107 -3.42 4.79 8.21
CA GLY A 107 -4.42 5.81 8.39
C GLY A 107 -5.22 5.54 9.66
N GLU A 108 -5.52 6.59 10.44
CA GLU A 108 -6.37 6.48 11.64
C GLU A 108 -7.76 5.93 11.35
N TRP A 109 -8.21 6.03 10.09
CA TRP A 109 -9.50 5.53 9.62
C TRP A 109 -9.52 4.02 9.34
N ILE A 110 -8.35 3.35 9.25
CA ILE A 110 -8.27 1.91 8.89
C ILE A 110 -9.13 1.06 9.83
N PRO A 111 -9.04 1.19 11.18
CA PRO A 111 -9.85 0.38 12.09
C PRO A 111 -11.35 0.59 11.88
N TRP A 112 -11.79 1.82 11.64
CA TRP A 112 -13.19 2.15 11.43
C TRP A 112 -13.73 1.53 10.14
N VAL A 113 -12.98 1.64 9.04
CA VAL A 113 -13.35 0.99 7.78
C VAL A 113 -13.40 -0.52 7.93
N THR A 114 -12.45 -1.12 8.65
CA THR A 114 -12.48 -2.56 8.96
C THR A 114 -13.75 -2.94 9.72
N VAL A 115 -14.10 -2.19 10.77
CA VAL A 115 -15.32 -2.44 11.55
C VAL A 115 -16.57 -2.34 10.68
N THR A 116 -16.68 -1.31 9.84
CA THR A 116 -17.83 -1.14 8.93
C THR A 116 -17.95 -2.28 7.94
N VAL A 117 -16.83 -2.71 7.34
CA VAL A 117 -16.81 -3.83 6.38
C VAL A 117 -17.20 -5.14 7.08
N VAL A 118 -16.66 -5.41 8.27
CA VAL A 118 -16.99 -6.62 9.04
C VAL A 118 -18.47 -6.63 9.43
N ALA A 119 -18.99 -5.49 9.93
CA ALA A 119 -20.40 -5.37 10.29
C ALA A 119 -21.33 -5.54 9.09
N GLY A 120 -21.02 -4.91 7.95
CA GLY A 120 -21.79 -5.07 6.72
C GLY A 120 -21.75 -6.50 6.20
N THR A 121 -20.58 -7.15 6.25
CA THR A 121 -20.43 -8.56 5.85
C THR A 121 -21.23 -9.49 6.77
N ALA A 122 -21.19 -9.27 8.08
CA ALA A 122 -21.95 -10.06 9.05
C ALA A 122 -23.47 -9.89 8.87
N LEU A 123 -23.94 -8.67 8.61
CA LEU A 123 -25.36 -8.41 8.33
C LEU A 123 -25.84 -9.17 7.09
N LEU A 124 -25.07 -9.12 6.00
CA LEU A 124 -25.37 -9.89 4.79
C LEU A 124 -25.37 -11.40 5.07
N ALA A 125 -24.41 -11.89 5.84
CA ALA A 125 -24.35 -13.30 6.22
C ALA A 125 -25.59 -13.74 7.02
N ILE A 126 -26.08 -12.90 7.95
CA ILE A 126 -27.30 -13.16 8.71
C ILE A 126 -28.53 -13.21 7.79
N ILE A 127 -28.65 -12.24 6.87
CA ILE A 127 -29.76 -12.20 5.91
C ILE A 127 -29.79 -13.48 5.07
N VAL A 128 -28.63 -13.87 4.50
CA VAL A 128 -28.49 -15.11 3.72
C VAL A 128 -28.84 -16.33 4.56
N PHE A 129 -28.38 -16.39 5.82
CA PHE A 129 -28.66 -17.51 6.71
C PHE A 129 -30.17 -17.63 7.04
N VAL A 130 -30.85 -16.51 7.32
CA VAL A 130 -32.30 -16.51 7.57
C VAL A 130 -33.08 -16.96 6.34
N LEU A 131 -32.72 -16.45 5.15
CA LEU A 131 -33.31 -16.89 3.89
C LEU A 131 -33.13 -18.40 3.67
N HIS A 132 -31.93 -18.91 3.93
CA HIS A 132 -31.63 -20.33 3.79
C HIS A 132 -32.45 -21.21 4.76
N LEU A 133 -32.70 -20.73 5.99
CA LEU A 133 -33.58 -21.44 6.93
C LEU A 133 -35.04 -21.42 6.51
N ASN A 134 -35.52 -20.32 5.92
CA ASN A 134 -36.88 -20.23 5.42
C ASN A 134 -37.10 -21.16 4.23
N GLU A 135 -36.17 -21.18 3.27
CA GLU A 135 -36.18 -22.12 2.14
C GLU A 135 -36.22 -23.57 2.64
N LYS A 136 -35.35 -23.92 3.60
CA LYS A 136 -35.34 -25.28 4.17
C LYS A 136 -36.64 -25.65 4.89
N ARG A 137 -37.32 -24.68 5.51
CA ARG A 137 -38.62 -24.90 6.15
C ARG A 137 -39.73 -25.15 5.14
N GLU A 138 -39.73 -24.44 4.02
CA GLU A 138 -40.69 -24.66 2.93
C GLU A 138 -40.49 -26.03 2.29
N ASP A 139 -39.25 -26.41 2.01
CA ASP A 139 -38.90 -27.76 1.50
C ASP A 139 -39.36 -28.89 2.44
N GLU A 140 -39.20 -28.72 3.75
CA GLU A 140 -39.65 -29.72 4.73
C GLU A 140 -41.18 -29.85 4.76
N LEU A 141 -41.91 -28.75 4.60
CA LEU A 141 -43.38 -28.76 4.54
C LEU A 141 -43.89 -29.46 3.28
N GLU A 142 -43.25 -29.22 2.13
CA GLU A 142 -43.58 -29.90 0.88
C GLU A 142 -43.32 -31.41 0.96
N ARG A 143 -42.16 -31.82 1.52
CA ARG A 143 -41.84 -33.24 1.72
C ARG A 143 -42.85 -33.97 2.59
N ARG A 144 -43.31 -33.34 3.68
CA ARG A 144 -44.34 -33.91 4.56
C ARG A 144 -45.67 -34.09 3.83
N ARG A 145 -46.10 -33.08 3.06
CA ARG A 145 -47.35 -33.15 2.26
C ARG A 145 -47.29 -34.26 1.20
N ALA A 146 -46.16 -34.41 0.51
CA ALA A 146 -45.96 -35.48 -0.47
C ALA A 146 -46.00 -36.87 0.19
N SER A 147 -45.36 -37.06 1.36
CA SER A 147 -45.41 -38.34 2.07
C SER A 147 -46.80 -38.71 2.59
N HIS A 148 -47.61 -37.72 2.99
CA HIS A 148 -48.97 -37.97 3.46
C HIS A 148 -49.94 -38.37 2.34
N HIS A 149 -49.72 -37.91 1.10
CA HIS A 149 -50.53 -38.32 -0.05
C HIS A 149 -50.20 -39.76 -0.50
N ILE A 150 -48.93 -40.16 -0.49
CA ILE A 150 -48.51 -41.50 -0.90
C ILE A 150 -49.03 -42.59 0.06
N ASN A 151 -49.14 -42.28 1.36
CA ASN A 151 -49.62 -43.24 2.36
C ASN A 151 -51.14 -43.49 2.29
N PHE A 152 -51.92 -42.58 1.69
CA PHE A 152 -53.36 -42.76 1.50
C PHE A 152 -53.71 -43.51 0.21
N ASP A 153 -52.79 -43.57 -0.75
CA ASP A 153 -52.98 -44.25 -2.05
C ASP A 153 -52.61 -45.74 -2.01
N ALA A 154 -52.15 -46.24 -0.85
CA ALA A 154 -51.70 -47.61 -0.64
C ALA A 154 -52.62 -48.45 0.29
N LEU A 155 -53.78 -47.92 0.68
CA LEU A 155 -54.86 -48.62 1.41
C LEU A 155 -56.12 -48.69 0.56
#